data_AF-A0A2D9HRF8-F1
#
_entry.id   AF-A0A2D9HRF8-F1
#
_cell.length_a   1.000
_cell.length_b   1.000
_cell.length_c   1.000
_cell.angle_alpha   90.00
_cell.angle_beta   90.00
_cell.angle_gamma   90.00
#
_symmetry.space_group_name_H-M   'P 1'
#
loop_
_entity.id
_entity.type
_entity.pdbx_description
1 polymer ?
#
loop_
_entity_poly.entity_id
_entity_poly.type
_entity_poly.pdbx_seq_one_letter_code
_entity_poly.pdbx_strand_id
1 'polypeptide(L)'
;MRPGSIRGFHSWPLGAFGSSPWKCTGTTKTPWTRSSIPGSAPYLRDMTHALSRFMFAATCWAAASAWIGCNSPSASGPSGTITGEIQGAKPGSSVVLRSFSRGNLVNVAEATLDSAGNFTLTPEKSLSLGHHQLVVSRTNPLVLITDSTEHVHVRASVTPRGNYLVGADIDGSPQSVEVAELYDVIMPITARLKDVERQGRSVDVTKRQEAKTLAAAMADSINEASLAFAKAHAGTLAALNALEGLDPKEHKELFKATLSKLEGAHAENSFYRQVKGQYDRANKARTIDMTQKPKRGTKNGKYAAGDMAPDIVMNDPSGVEHKLSDLRGKVVLVDFWASWCGPCRRENPNVVRAYAKYKDQGFEVFSVSLDSKVDRWASAIEQDQLTWPNHVSDLKGWRNAAAQEYGISSIPHTMLIDRDGSILATHLRGGALESSLRGIFGE
;
A
#
# COMPACT_ATOMS: atom_id res chain seq x y z
N MET A 1 29.74 67.41 13.96
CA MET A 1 29.50 68.54 13.02
C MET A 1 28.93 67.99 11.71
N ARG A 2 28.31 68.83 10.85
CA ARG A 2 27.89 68.48 9.46
C ARG A 2 28.95 69.02 8.43
N PRO A 3 28.71 69.17 7.10
CA PRO A 3 28.85 68.11 6.07
C PRO A 3 29.53 68.59 4.74
N GLY A 4 29.45 67.79 3.67
CA GLY A 4 29.51 68.20 2.24
C GLY A 4 28.94 67.06 1.36
N SER A 5 28.18 67.21 0.26
CA SER A 5 27.92 68.32 -0.71
C SER A 5 29.11 68.61 -1.66
N ILE A 6 29.01 68.91 -2.97
CA ILE A 6 27.99 69.51 -3.89
C ILE A 6 28.13 68.77 -5.28
N ARG A 7 27.19 68.56 -6.26
CA ARG A 7 26.25 69.37 -7.12
C ARG A 7 25.36 68.38 -7.94
N GLY A 8 24.32 68.69 -8.74
CA GLY A 8 23.47 69.87 -8.93
C GLY A 8 23.16 70.27 -10.41
N PHE A 9 21.87 70.22 -10.83
CA PHE A 9 21.23 70.82 -12.04
C PHE A 9 21.48 70.17 -13.44
N HIS A 10 20.67 70.34 -14.51
CA HIS A 10 19.56 71.30 -14.82
C HIS A 10 18.25 70.66 -15.38
N SER A 11 17.39 71.37 -16.15
CA SER A 11 15.91 71.13 -16.18
C SER A 11 15.04 71.71 -17.33
N TRP A 12 14.02 70.95 -17.80
CA TRP A 12 12.71 71.39 -18.43
C TRP A 12 12.74 72.10 -19.82
N PRO A 13 11.61 72.38 -20.57
CA PRO A 13 10.15 72.31 -20.28
C PRO A 13 9.25 71.56 -21.34
N LEU A 14 8.04 72.08 -21.69
CA LEU A 14 6.85 71.36 -22.25
C LEU A 14 6.24 71.94 -23.58
N GLY A 15 5.44 71.12 -24.30
CA GLY A 15 4.32 71.52 -25.22
C GLY A 15 4.54 71.29 -26.75
N ALA A 16 3.53 71.31 -27.66
CA ALA A 16 2.07 71.10 -27.61
C ALA A 16 1.43 71.04 -29.04
N PHE A 17 0.19 70.50 -29.19
CA PHE A 17 -0.76 70.58 -30.36
C PHE A 17 -0.43 69.96 -31.74
N GLY A 18 -1.46 69.53 -32.52
CA GLY A 18 -1.33 69.21 -33.97
C GLY A 18 -2.38 68.29 -34.68
N SER A 19 -3.58 68.81 -35.01
CA SER A 19 -4.50 68.48 -36.15
C SER A 19 -4.68 67.06 -36.79
N SER A 20 -5.96 66.68 -37.01
CA SER A 20 -6.52 65.59 -37.88
C SER A 20 -6.70 66.06 -39.37
N PRO A 21 -7.53 65.47 -40.33
CA PRO A 21 -8.52 64.37 -40.29
C PRO A 21 -8.68 63.43 -41.55
N TRP A 22 -9.70 62.54 -41.53
CA TRP A 22 -10.25 61.63 -42.59
C TRP A 22 -9.40 60.38 -42.97
N LYS A 23 -9.94 59.22 -43.39
CA LYS A 23 -11.30 58.84 -43.90
C LYS A 23 -11.73 57.42 -43.43
N CYS A 24 -13.02 57.06 -43.58
CA CYS A 24 -13.65 55.77 -43.21
C CYS A 24 -13.21 54.60 -44.14
N THR A 25 -13.40 53.29 -43.86
CA THR A 25 -14.55 52.51 -43.30
C THR A 25 -14.10 51.43 -42.27
N GLY A 26 -14.96 50.92 -41.37
CA GLY A 26 -15.90 49.78 -41.56
C GLY A 26 -15.17 48.40 -41.53
N THR A 27 -15.41 47.44 -40.62
CA THR A 27 -16.55 47.27 -39.69
C THR A 27 -16.21 46.36 -38.48
N THR A 28 -17.06 46.39 -37.44
CA THR A 28 -17.23 45.37 -36.36
C THR A 28 -16.07 44.99 -35.43
N LYS A 29 -16.11 45.63 -34.24
CA LYS A 29 -15.93 45.07 -32.88
C LYS A 29 -14.60 44.40 -32.49
N THR A 30 -13.94 45.10 -31.57
CA THR A 30 -12.69 44.81 -30.86
C THR A 30 -12.94 43.95 -29.59
N PRO A 31 -12.02 43.82 -28.61
CA PRO A 31 -11.23 42.59 -28.45
C PRO A 31 -11.31 42.02 -27.01
N TRP A 32 -10.39 41.15 -26.62
CA TRP A 32 -9.74 41.16 -25.28
C TRP A 32 -8.48 40.28 -25.32
N THR A 33 -7.35 40.83 -25.77
CA THR A 33 -6.04 40.16 -25.68
C THR A 33 -5.54 40.19 -24.24
N ARG A 34 -5.26 39.01 -23.69
CA ARG A 34 -4.80 38.83 -22.30
C ARG A 34 -3.34 39.30 -22.14
N SER A 35 -3.07 40.10 -21.11
CA SER A 35 -1.71 40.48 -20.71
C SER A 35 -0.93 39.31 -20.08
N SER A 36 0.39 39.36 -20.20
CA SER A 36 1.29 38.32 -19.69
C SER A 36 1.49 38.39 -18.17
N ILE A 37 1.41 37.23 -17.52
CA ILE A 37 1.96 36.99 -16.17
C ILE A 37 2.72 35.65 -16.23
N PRO A 38 4.01 35.59 -15.87
CA PRO A 38 4.76 34.34 -15.80
C PRO A 38 4.51 33.62 -14.46
N GLY A 39 4.38 32.29 -14.49
CA GLY A 39 4.38 31.46 -13.27
C GLY A 39 3.24 30.44 -13.18
N SER A 40 3.41 29.28 -13.82
CA SER A 40 2.70 28.05 -13.47
C SER A 40 3.59 26.84 -13.74
N ALA A 41 3.49 25.81 -12.88
CA ALA A 41 4.50 24.76 -12.78
C ALA A 41 4.34 23.62 -13.82
N PRO A 42 5.44 22.98 -14.25
CA PRO A 42 5.41 21.89 -15.24
C PRO A 42 5.01 20.55 -14.61
N TYR A 43 3.76 20.43 -14.14
CA TYR A 43 3.26 19.21 -13.46
C TYR A 43 1.90 18.69 -13.97
N LEU A 44 1.21 19.40 -14.87
CA LEU A 44 -0.09 19.00 -15.42
C LEU A 44 -0.02 18.37 -16.82
N ARG A 45 1.18 18.04 -17.32
CA ARG A 45 1.39 17.58 -18.71
C ARG A 45 1.54 16.07 -18.88
N ASP A 46 1.85 15.34 -17.81
CA ASP A 46 2.10 13.89 -17.87
C ASP A 46 0.81 13.05 -17.71
N MET A 47 -0.18 13.54 -16.95
CA MET A 47 -1.40 12.78 -16.63
C MET A 47 -2.25 12.43 -17.86
N THR A 48 -2.21 13.26 -18.92
CA THR A 48 -2.94 13.01 -20.18
C THR A 48 -2.31 11.91 -21.04
N HIS A 49 -1.05 11.53 -20.80
CA HIS A 49 -0.35 10.51 -21.58
C HIS A 49 -0.60 9.06 -21.10
N ALA A 50 -1.01 8.87 -19.84
CA ALA A 50 -1.39 7.54 -19.34
C ALA A 50 -2.76 7.10 -19.88
N LEU A 51 -3.79 7.93 -19.69
CA LEU A 51 -5.16 7.65 -20.12
C LEU A 51 -5.30 7.51 -21.65
N SER A 52 -4.53 8.28 -22.42
CA SER A 52 -4.57 8.19 -23.88
C SER A 52 -4.02 6.86 -24.42
N ARG A 53 -3.06 6.20 -23.76
CA ARG A 53 -2.62 4.85 -24.15
C ARG A 53 -3.76 3.82 -24.05
N PHE A 54 -4.51 3.83 -22.95
CA PHE A 54 -5.67 2.94 -22.79
C PHE A 54 -6.84 3.30 -23.71
N MET A 55 -7.13 4.59 -23.94
CA MET A 55 -8.23 4.98 -24.85
C MET A 55 -7.94 4.69 -26.33
N PHE A 56 -6.68 4.77 -26.78
CA PHE A 56 -6.31 4.32 -28.13
C PHE A 56 -6.37 2.79 -28.27
N ALA A 57 -5.89 2.03 -27.28
CA ALA A 57 -6.02 0.57 -27.28
C ALA A 57 -7.50 0.12 -27.35
N ALA A 58 -8.38 0.78 -26.60
CA ALA A 58 -9.82 0.47 -26.56
C ALA A 58 -10.59 0.87 -27.83
N THR A 59 -10.06 1.73 -28.70
CA THR A 59 -10.76 2.23 -29.91
C THR A 59 -10.25 1.64 -31.22
N CYS A 60 -9.11 0.95 -31.24
CA CYS A 60 -8.64 0.22 -32.42
C CYS A 60 -9.32 -1.14 -32.65
N TRP A 61 -10.06 -1.68 -31.66
CA TRP A 61 -10.66 -3.03 -31.71
C TRP A 61 -11.94 -3.16 -32.58
N ALA A 62 -11.98 -2.48 -33.73
CA ALA A 62 -13.12 -2.47 -34.65
C ALA A 62 -12.76 -2.41 -36.15
N ALA A 63 -11.48 -2.24 -36.53
CA ALA A 63 -11.08 -2.16 -37.95
C ALA A 63 -9.64 -2.64 -38.19
N ALA A 64 -9.36 -3.04 -39.44
CA ALA A 64 -8.04 -3.41 -39.98
C ALA A 64 -7.42 -4.73 -39.45
N SER A 65 -8.06 -5.85 -39.77
CA SER A 65 -7.40 -7.16 -39.90
C SER A 65 -6.43 -7.18 -41.11
N ALA A 66 -5.28 -6.52 -40.99
CA ALA A 66 -4.28 -6.39 -42.05
C ALA A 66 -2.83 -6.46 -41.53
N TRP A 67 -2.27 -7.67 -41.56
CA TRP A 67 -0.86 -8.06 -41.46
C TRP A 67 0.21 -6.95 -41.46
N ILE A 68 0.79 -6.69 -40.28
CA ILE A 68 2.26 -6.58 -40.11
C ILE A 68 2.63 -7.47 -38.93
N GLY A 69 3.03 -8.71 -39.22
CA GLY A 69 3.44 -9.67 -38.18
C GLY A 69 4.89 -9.45 -37.77
N CYS A 70 5.11 -8.87 -36.59
CA CYS A 70 6.39 -8.99 -35.88
C CYS A 70 6.53 -10.44 -35.38
N ASN A 71 6.85 -11.36 -36.29
CA ASN A 71 6.99 -12.77 -35.99
C ASN A 71 8.36 -13.06 -35.35
N SER A 72 8.53 -12.59 -34.11
CA SER A 72 9.60 -13.06 -33.22
C SER A 72 9.60 -14.59 -33.24
N PRO A 73 10.77 -15.26 -33.40
CA PRO A 73 10.81 -16.71 -33.37
C PRO A 73 10.41 -17.18 -31.98
N SER A 74 9.26 -17.85 -31.86
CA SER A 74 8.78 -18.37 -30.59
C SER A 74 9.84 -19.26 -29.96
N ALA A 75 10.27 -18.93 -28.74
CA ALA A 75 11.37 -19.60 -28.07
C ALA A 75 11.07 -21.11 -27.94
N SER A 76 11.75 -21.92 -28.75
CA SER A 76 11.52 -23.36 -28.82
C SER A 76 12.38 -24.07 -27.78
N GLY A 77 11.70 -24.82 -26.91
CA GLY A 77 12.30 -25.56 -25.80
C GLY A 77 11.38 -26.69 -25.35
N PRO A 78 11.85 -27.57 -24.45
CA PRO A 78 11.05 -28.67 -23.94
C PRO A 78 9.90 -28.16 -23.06
N SER A 79 8.70 -28.70 -23.27
CA SER A 79 7.54 -28.41 -22.42
C SER A 79 7.84 -28.64 -20.94
N GLY A 80 7.38 -27.71 -20.11
CA GLY A 80 7.55 -27.71 -18.66
C GLY A 80 8.87 -27.17 -18.15
N THR A 81 9.76 -26.63 -19.00
CA THR A 81 10.91 -25.84 -18.53
C THR A 81 10.67 -24.34 -18.66
N ILE A 82 11.39 -23.58 -17.84
CA ILE A 82 11.44 -22.11 -17.89
C ILE A 82 12.89 -21.70 -18.18
N THR A 83 13.12 -21.07 -19.31
CA THR A 83 14.43 -20.54 -19.73
C THR A 83 14.42 -19.01 -19.68
N GLY A 84 15.58 -18.37 -19.89
CA GLY A 84 15.60 -16.92 -20.02
C GLY A 84 16.98 -16.28 -19.91
N GLU A 85 16.99 -14.97 -20.10
CA GLU A 85 18.14 -14.08 -20.14
C GLU A 85 17.91 -12.91 -19.17
N ILE A 86 18.75 -12.77 -18.13
CA ILE A 86 18.62 -11.74 -17.10
C ILE A 86 19.79 -10.76 -17.15
N GLN A 87 19.56 -9.60 -17.78
CA GLN A 87 20.57 -8.56 -17.92
C GLN A 87 20.77 -7.77 -16.62
N GLY A 88 22.00 -7.29 -16.39
CA GLY A 88 22.37 -6.48 -15.21
C GLY A 88 22.53 -7.26 -13.90
N ALA A 89 22.21 -8.55 -13.88
CA ALA A 89 22.55 -9.45 -12.78
C ALA A 89 24.03 -9.88 -12.83
N LYS A 90 24.51 -10.55 -11.77
CA LYS A 90 25.88 -11.10 -11.72
C LYS A 90 25.88 -12.57 -12.15
N PRO A 91 26.88 -13.05 -12.90
CA PRO A 91 27.11 -14.49 -13.07
C PRO A 91 27.17 -15.20 -11.72
N GLY A 92 26.56 -16.39 -11.63
CA GLY A 92 26.39 -17.13 -10.37
C GLY A 92 25.25 -16.64 -9.46
N SER A 93 24.50 -15.61 -9.84
CA SER A 93 23.26 -15.24 -9.12
C SER A 93 22.25 -16.39 -9.16
N SER A 94 21.72 -16.79 -8.01
CA SER A 94 20.62 -17.77 -7.92
C SER A 94 19.35 -17.24 -8.60
N VAL A 95 18.68 -18.13 -9.31
CA VAL A 95 17.36 -17.96 -9.93
C VAL A 95 16.46 -19.08 -9.42
N VAL A 96 15.33 -18.73 -8.81
CA VAL A 96 14.42 -19.68 -8.16
C VAL A 96 13.03 -19.57 -8.78
N LEU A 97 12.44 -20.72 -9.15
CA LEU A 97 11.01 -20.82 -9.39
C LEU A 97 10.30 -21.25 -8.10
N ARG A 98 9.29 -20.47 -7.70
CA ARG A 98 8.40 -20.79 -6.59
C ARG A 98 6.98 -21.04 -7.08
N SER A 99 6.29 -22.00 -6.49
CA SER A 99 4.94 -22.40 -6.83
C SER A 99 4.10 -22.65 -5.58
N PHE A 100 2.78 -22.52 -5.69
CA PHE A 100 1.87 -22.82 -4.58
C PHE A 100 1.77 -24.32 -4.33
N SER A 101 2.19 -24.77 -3.15
CA SER A 101 1.91 -26.10 -2.62
C SER A 101 1.12 -25.98 -1.31
N ARG A 102 -0.08 -26.57 -1.26
CA ARG A 102 -0.98 -26.49 -0.09
C ARG A 102 -1.17 -25.05 0.43
N GLY A 103 -1.41 -24.11 -0.49
CA GLY A 103 -1.62 -22.68 -0.20
C GLY A 103 -0.37 -21.87 0.14
N ASN A 104 0.84 -22.45 0.09
CA ASN A 104 2.10 -21.79 0.45
C ASN A 104 3.09 -21.78 -0.73
N LEU A 105 3.82 -20.69 -0.94
CA LEU A 105 4.82 -20.56 -2.01
C LEU A 105 6.13 -21.27 -1.63
N VAL A 106 6.37 -22.44 -2.22
CA VAL A 106 7.58 -23.26 -2.04
C VAL A 106 8.46 -23.22 -3.28
N ASN A 107 9.78 -23.38 -3.13
CA ASN A 107 10.69 -23.55 -4.26
C ASN A 107 10.38 -24.87 -4.97
N VAL A 108 10.39 -24.87 -6.31
CA VAL A 108 10.13 -26.06 -7.15
C VAL A 108 11.17 -26.30 -8.25
N ALA A 109 11.98 -25.28 -8.55
CA ALA A 109 13.23 -25.38 -9.32
C ALA A 109 14.20 -24.29 -8.85
N GLU A 110 15.51 -24.53 -8.94
CA GLU A 110 16.55 -23.53 -8.74
C GLU A 110 17.69 -23.73 -9.75
N ALA A 111 18.30 -22.63 -10.18
CA ALA A 111 19.43 -22.57 -11.09
C ALA A 111 20.32 -21.37 -10.71
N THR A 112 21.44 -21.20 -11.42
CA THR A 112 22.29 -20.00 -11.33
C THR A 112 22.50 -19.40 -12.71
N LEU A 113 22.56 -18.07 -12.81
CA LEU A 113 22.89 -17.38 -14.05
C LEU A 113 24.30 -17.76 -14.53
N ASP A 114 24.45 -18.02 -15.82
CA ASP A 114 25.77 -18.19 -16.46
C ASP A 114 26.51 -16.86 -16.66
N SER A 115 27.63 -16.89 -17.40
CA SER A 115 28.44 -15.70 -17.71
C SER A 115 27.78 -14.68 -18.64
N ALA A 116 26.77 -15.08 -19.41
CA ALA A 116 25.99 -14.21 -20.30
C ALA A 116 24.67 -13.73 -19.66
N GLY A 117 24.26 -14.34 -18.54
CA GLY A 117 23.01 -14.05 -17.85
C GLY A 117 21.89 -15.04 -18.18
N ASN A 118 22.20 -16.19 -18.79
CA ASN A 118 21.20 -17.21 -19.14
C ASN A 118 20.85 -18.09 -17.92
N PHE A 119 19.64 -18.65 -17.91
CA PHE A 119 19.27 -19.75 -17.02
C PHE A 119 18.38 -20.80 -17.70
N THR A 120 18.24 -21.95 -17.05
CA THR A 120 17.23 -22.98 -17.37
C THR A 120 16.76 -23.60 -16.06
N LEU A 121 15.45 -23.66 -15.87
CA LEU A 121 14.76 -24.21 -14.71
C LEU A 121 13.87 -25.36 -15.16
N THR A 122 14.10 -26.53 -14.57
CA THR A 122 13.26 -27.73 -14.76
C THR A 122 12.62 -28.07 -13.42
N PRO A 123 11.30 -27.89 -13.25
CA PRO A 123 10.59 -28.28 -12.03
C PRO A 123 10.72 -29.77 -11.73
N GLU A 124 10.99 -30.14 -10.48
CA GLU A 124 11.04 -31.55 -10.05
C GLU A 124 9.71 -32.29 -10.25
N LYS A 125 8.60 -31.54 -10.35
CA LYS A 125 7.23 -32.02 -10.41
C LYS A 125 6.43 -31.18 -11.39
N SER A 126 5.54 -31.82 -12.13
CA SER A 126 4.63 -31.16 -13.07
C SER A 126 3.88 -30.00 -12.41
N LEU A 127 3.90 -28.84 -13.06
CA LEU A 127 3.18 -27.63 -12.66
C LEU A 127 1.73 -27.72 -13.14
N SER A 128 0.80 -27.37 -12.27
CA SER A 128 -0.61 -27.12 -12.60
C SER A 128 -0.82 -25.66 -12.97
N LEU A 129 -1.62 -25.38 -14.00
CA LEU A 129 -1.88 -24.02 -14.50
C LEU A 129 -2.23 -23.03 -13.38
N GLY A 130 -1.31 -22.08 -13.15
CA GLY A 130 -1.44 -21.13 -12.06
C GLY A 130 -0.28 -20.18 -11.91
N HIS A 131 -0.30 -19.44 -10.80
CA HIS A 131 0.63 -18.34 -10.57
C HIS A 131 1.90 -18.88 -9.90
N HIS A 132 3.02 -18.71 -10.60
CA HIS A 132 4.37 -19.03 -10.15
C HIS A 132 5.18 -17.75 -10.01
N GLN A 133 6.28 -17.80 -9.27
CA GLN A 133 7.18 -16.66 -9.03
C GLN A 133 8.59 -16.99 -9.47
N LEU A 134 9.11 -16.26 -10.45
CA LEU A 134 10.52 -16.26 -10.83
C LEU A 134 11.26 -15.19 -9.99
N VAL A 135 12.20 -15.61 -9.16
CA VAL A 135 12.98 -14.75 -8.26
C VAL A 135 14.45 -14.79 -8.65
N VAL A 136 15.07 -13.62 -8.88
CA VAL A 136 16.51 -13.53 -9.14
C VAL A 136 17.21 -12.93 -7.93
N SER A 137 17.96 -13.77 -7.19
CA SER A 137 18.73 -13.44 -5.98
C SER A 137 17.95 -12.78 -4.84
N ARG A 138 17.57 -11.51 -4.96
CA ARG A 138 16.78 -10.73 -3.97
C ARG A 138 15.80 -9.74 -4.60
N THR A 139 15.52 -9.83 -5.90
CA THR A 139 14.46 -9.04 -6.53
C THR A 139 13.09 -9.43 -5.99
N ASN A 140 12.12 -8.52 -6.06
CA ASN A 140 10.71 -8.93 -6.09
C ASN A 140 10.50 -9.96 -7.22
N PRO A 141 9.56 -10.90 -7.05
CA PRO A 141 9.27 -11.91 -8.06
C PRO A 141 8.67 -11.28 -9.32
N LEU A 142 9.05 -11.79 -10.48
CA LEU A 142 8.21 -11.75 -11.68
C LEU A 142 7.18 -12.87 -11.55
N VAL A 143 5.91 -12.58 -11.83
CA VAL A 143 4.84 -13.59 -11.81
C VAL A 143 4.70 -14.19 -13.21
N LEU A 144 4.65 -15.52 -13.27
CA LEU A 144 4.41 -16.30 -14.48
C LEU A 144 3.12 -17.12 -14.30
N ILE A 145 2.27 -17.19 -15.31
CA ILE A 145 1.02 -17.95 -15.32
C ILE A 145 1.10 -19.04 -16.38
N THR A 146 1.61 -20.21 -15.97
CA THR A 146 2.02 -21.31 -16.87
C THR A 146 1.63 -22.67 -16.26
N ASP A 147 1.77 -23.74 -17.03
CA ASP A 147 1.79 -25.12 -16.53
C ASP A 147 2.95 -25.91 -17.15
N SER A 148 3.01 -27.24 -16.94
CA SER A 148 4.07 -28.09 -17.53
C SER A 148 3.84 -28.52 -19.00
N THR A 149 2.84 -27.98 -19.69
CA THR A 149 2.66 -28.14 -21.15
C THR A 149 3.33 -27.02 -21.95
N GLU A 150 3.36 -25.80 -21.40
CA GLU A 150 4.06 -24.64 -21.96
C GLU A 150 5.58 -24.76 -21.82
N HIS A 151 6.34 -24.15 -22.74
CA HIS A 151 7.75 -23.79 -22.52
C HIS A 151 7.79 -22.27 -22.38
N VAL A 152 8.34 -21.76 -21.28
CA VAL A 152 8.37 -20.32 -21.02
C VAL A 152 9.79 -19.81 -21.19
N HIS A 153 9.97 -18.71 -21.91
CA HIS A 153 11.26 -18.04 -22.02
C HIS A 153 11.14 -16.57 -21.63
N VAL A 154 11.99 -16.11 -20.72
CA VAL A 154 11.90 -14.77 -20.10
C VAL A 154 13.15 -13.96 -20.38
N ARG A 155 13.03 -12.86 -21.13
CA ARG A 155 14.08 -11.84 -21.29
C ARG A 155 13.75 -10.65 -20.39
N ALA A 156 14.62 -10.30 -19.45
CA ALA A 156 14.36 -9.21 -18.50
C ALA A 156 15.64 -8.54 -17.98
N SER A 157 15.52 -7.34 -17.40
CA SER A 157 16.64 -6.61 -16.78
C SER A 157 16.46 -6.41 -15.27
N VAL A 158 17.53 -6.58 -14.48
CA VAL A 158 17.55 -6.20 -13.06
C VAL A 158 17.70 -4.68 -12.92
N THR A 159 16.80 -4.04 -12.18
CA THR A 159 16.91 -2.60 -11.89
C THR A 159 18.16 -2.27 -11.06
N PRO A 160 18.82 -1.10 -11.22
CA PRO A 160 20.04 -0.74 -10.47
C PRO A 160 19.89 -0.69 -8.94
N ARG A 161 18.64 -0.64 -8.42
CA ARG A 161 18.34 -0.74 -6.98
C ARG A 161 18.06 -2.18 -6.52
N GLY A 162 18.11 -3.18 -7.41
CA GLY A 162 17.94 -4.61 -7.12
C GLY A 162 16.51 -5.05 -6.76
N ASN A 163 15.52 -4.16 -6.84
CA ASN A 163 14.22 -4.37 -6.21
C ASN A 163 13.22 -5.15 -7.06
N TYR A 164 13.33 -5.14 -8.39
CA TYR A 164 12.43 -5.85 -9.31
C TYR A 164 13.07 -5.98 -10.70
N LEU A 165 12.55 -6.92 -11.51
CA LEU A 165 12.83 -7.05 -12.93
C LEU A 165 12.00 -6.04 -13.74
N VAL A 166 12.54 -5.52 -14.85
CA VAL A 166 11.90 -4.55 -15.76
C VAL A 166 12.10 -4.95 -17.22
N GLY A 167 11.17 -4.54 -18.10
CA GLY A 167 11.19 -4.89 -19.52
C GLY A 167 11.12 -6.39 -19.70
N ALA A 168 10.11 -7.03 -19.09
CA ALA A 168 9.93 -8.46 -19.10
C ALA A 168 9.24 -8.89 -20.41
N ASP A 169 10.04 -9.30 -21.38
CA ASP A 169 9.61 -9.89 -22.64
C ASP A 169 9.53 -11.41 -22.46
N ILE A 170 8.36 -12.00 -22.75
CA ILE A 170 8.03 -13.39 -22.37
C ILE A 170 7.45 -14.14 -23.57
N ASP A 171 8.13 -15.22 -23.99
CA ASP A 171 7.63 -16.14 -25.01
C ASP A 171 6.94 -17.36 -24.38
N GLY A 172 5.97 -17.92 -25.11
CA GLY A 172 5.45 -19.29 -24.90
C GLY A 172 4.41 -19.47 -23.80
N SER A 173 4.07 -18.41 -23.04
CA SER A 173 3.03 -18.44 -22.00
C SER A 173 2.12 -17.22 -22.09
N PRO A 174 0.95 -17.29 -22.77
CA PRO A 174 0.13 -16.11 -23.09
C PRO A 174 -0.34 -15.32 -21.87
N GLN A 175 -0.74 -16.01 -20.79
CA GLN A 175 -1.20 -15.33 -19.56
C GLN A 175 -0.02 -14.72 -18.77
N SER A 176 1.21 -15.17 -18.99
CA SER A 176 2.40 -14.49 -18.46
C SER A 176 2.66 -13.17 -19.19
N VAL A 177 2.40 -13.11 -20.51
CA VAL A 177 2.48 -11.85 -21.30
C VAL A 177 1.47 -10.83 -20.80
N GLU A 178 0.21 -11.24 -20.60
CA GLU A 178 -0.84 -10.36 -20.04
C GLU A 178 -0.40 -9.72 -18.71
N VAL A 179 0.24 -10.49 -17.81
CA VAL A 179 0.77 -9.96 -16.54
C VAL A 179 1.96 -9.02 -16.73
N ALA A 180 2.84 -9.29 -17.70
CA ALA A 180 3.96 -8.41 -18.02
C ALA A 180 3.48 -7.03 -18.52
N GLU A 181 2.46 -6.98 -19.38
CA GLU A 181 1.85 -5.73 -19.86
C GLU A 181 1.27 -4.88 -18.71
N LEU A 182 0.60 -5.52 -17.74
CA LEU A 182 0.14 -4.85 -16.52
C LEU A 182 1.32 -4.28 -15.72
N TYR A 183 2.38 -5.06 -15.52
CA TYR A 183 3.53 -4.69 -14.69
C TYR A 183 4.37 -3.57 -15.31
N ASP A 184 4.52 -3.52 -16.63
CA ASP A 184 5.19 -2.38 -17.30
C ASP A 184 4.44 -1.05 -17.12
N VAL A 185 3.13 -1.07 -16.83
CA VAL A 185 2.35 0.11 -16.44
C VAL A 185 2.50 0.41 -14.94
N ILE A 186 2.20 -0.55 -14.06
CA ILE A 186 2.04 -0.26 -12.62
C ILE A 186 3.36 -0.28 -11.82
N MET A 187 4.37 -1.03 -12.24
CA MET A 187 5.62 -1.17 -11.48
C MET A 187 6.49 0.10 -11.49
N PRO A 188 6.64 0.85 -12.60
CA PRO A 188 7.34 2.14 -12.58
C PRO A 188 6.67 3.16 -11.66
N ILE A 189 5.33 3.21 -11.62
CA ILE A 189 4.57 4.07 -10.71
C ILE A 189 4.79 3.63 -9.27
N THR A 190 4.66 2.33 -8.98
CA THR A 190 4.88 1.73 -7.64
C THR A 190 6.30 1.95 -7.11
N ALA A 191 7.32 1.89 -7.98
CA ALA A 191 8.70 2.16 -7.60
C ALA A 191 8.94 3.63 -7.23
N ARG A 192 8.33 4.57 -7.98
CA ARG A 192 8.38 6.01 -7.67
C ARG A 192 7.51 6.36 -6.46
N LEU A 193 6.37 5.68 -6.24
CA LEU A 193 5.48 5.90 -5.10
C LEU A 193 6.23 5.71 -3.77
N LYS A 194 7.01 4.63 -3.64
CA LYS A 194 7.85 4.37 -2.45
C LYS A 194 8.91 5.45 -2.19
N ASP A 195 9.41 6.13 -3.23
CA ASP A 195 10.29 7.30 -3.06
C ASP A 195 9.52 8.54 -2.58
N VAL A 196 8.28 8.74 -3.03
CA VAL A 196 7.40 9.85 -2.59
C VAL A 196 6.90 9.63 -1.16
N GLU A 197 6.43 8.43 -0.80
CA GLU A 197 6.02 8.07 0.56
C GLU A 197 7.14 8.30 1.58
N ARG A 198 8.40 8.02 1.19
CA ARG A 198 9.59 8.30 1.98
C ARG A 198 9.82 9.80 2.19
N GLN A 199 9.54 10.64 1.19
CA GLN A 199 9.54 12.10 1.35
C GLN A 199 8.37 12.58 2.23
N GLY A 200 7.23 11.87 2.22
CA GLY A 200 6.10 12.07 3.12
C GLY A 200 6.40 11.84 4.62
N ARG A 201 7.58 11.34 4.97
CA ARG A 201 8.08 11.25 6.35
C ARG A 201 8.86 12.49 6.81
N SER A 202 8.92 13.53 5.97
CA SER A 202 9.55 14.82 6.31
C SER A 202 8.89 15.51 7.51
N VAL A 203 9.71 16.18 8.32
CA VAL A 203 9.26 17.12 9.38
C VAL A 203 8.73 18.43 8.81
N ASP A 204 9.08 18.77 7.56
CA ASP A 204 8.54 19.90 6.82
C ASP A 204 7.09 19.62 6.44
N VAL A 205 6.15 20.37 7.03
CA VAL A 205 4.71 20.17 6.87
C VAL A 205 4.26 20.34 5.41
N THR A 206 4.86 21.28 4.67
CA THR A 206 4.52 21.54 3.27
C THR A 206 4.96 20.38 2.40
N LYS A 207 6.25 19.98 2.48
CA LYS A 207 6.77 18.83 1.72
C LYS A 207 6.04 17.53 2.06
N ARG A 208 5.68 17.35 3.33
CA ARG A 208 4.85 16.22 3.79
C ARG A 208 3.48 16.21 3.13
N GLN A 209 2.82 17.35 3.00
CA GLN A 209 1.50 17.44 2.37
C GLN A 209 1.59 17.30 0.84
N GLU A 210 2.58 17.91 0.19
CA GLU A 210 2.86 17.73 -1.24
C GLU A 210 3.10 16.26 -1.58
N ALA A 211 3.95 15.58 -0.79
CA ALA A 211 4.22 14.16 -0.96
C ALA A 211 2.98 13.28 -0.71
N LYS A 212 2.12 13.60 0.27
CA LYS A 212 0.84 12.91 0.47
C LYS A 212 -0.10 13.06 -0.73
N THR A 213 -0.27 14.28 -1.25
CA THR A 213 -1.12 14.54 -2.42
C THR A 213 -0.60 13.84 -3.67
N LEU A 214 0.72 13.84 -3.89
CA LEU A 214 1.34 13.12 -5.00
C LEU A 214 1.22 11.59 -4.85
N ALA A 215 1.41 11.06 -3.64
CA ALA A 215 1.25 9.63 -3.37
C ALA A 215 -0.20 9.16 -3.63
N ALA A 216 -1.21 9.94 -3.24
CA ALA A 216 -2.61 9.65 -3.55
C ALA A 216 -2.86 9.58 -5.06
N ALA A 217 -2.50 10.63 -5.82
CA ALA A 217 -2.68 10.65 -7.27
C ALA A 217 -1.93 9.53 -8.02
N MET A 218 -0.81 9.04 -7.45
CA MET A 218 -0.08 7.89 -7.97
C MET A 218 -0.75 6.55 -7.63
N ALA A 219 -1.36 6.41 -6.45
CA ALA A 219 -2.19 5.26 -6.10
C ALA A 219 -3.45 5.21 -6.96
N ASP A 220 -4.12 6.36 -7.18
CA ASP A 220 -5.25 6.49 -8.10
C ASP A 220 -4.87 6.03 -9.51
N SER A 221 -3.69 6.42 -10.01
CA SER A 221 -3.17 5.99 -11.31
C SER A 221 -2.93 4.47 -11.41
N ILE A 222 -2.49 3.82 -10.33
CA ILE A 222 -2.33 2.35 -10.25
C ILE A 222 -3.70 1.67 -10.21
N ASN A 223 -4.66 2.25 -9.48
CA ASN A 223 -6.02 1.75 -9.38
C ASN A 223 -6.74 1.85 -10.74
N GLU A 224 -6.67 2.99 -11.45
CA GLU A 224 -7.25 3.15 -12.78
C GLU A 224 -6.69 2.13 -13.79
N ALA A 225 -5.37 1.93 -13.83
CA ALA A 225 -4.73 0.94 -14.69
C ALA A 225 -5.17 -0.49 -14.36
N SER A 226 -5.17 -0.85 -13.07
CA SER A 226 -5.62 -2.17 -12.60
C SER A 226 -7.11 -2.42 -12.88
N LEU A 227 -7.96 -1.40 -12.70
CA LEU A 227 -9.38 -1.45 -13.00
C LEU A 227 -9.67 -1.56 -14.50
N ALA A 228 -8.84 -1.00 -15.37
CA ALA A 228 -8.95 -1.16 -16.81
C ALA A 228 -8.54 -2.57 -17.23
N PHE A 229 -7.37 -3.04 -16.76
CA PHE A 229 -6.84 -4.36 -17.04
C PHE A 229 -7.77 -5.49 -16.56
N ALA A 230 -8.19 -5.46 -15.30
CA ALA A 230 -9.07 -6.49 -14.72
C ALA A 230 -10.44 -6.59 -15.42
N LYS A 231 -10.88 -5.56 -16.15
CA LYS A 231 -12.09 -5.60 -16.99
C LYS A 231 -11.82 -6.24 -18.36
N ALA A 232 -10.71 -5.85 -19.01
CA ALA A 232 -10.32 -6.41 -20.30
C ALA A 232 -9.99 -7.91 -20.21
N HIS A 233 -9.23 -8.30 -19.19
CA HIS A 233 -8.74 -9.67 -18.96
C HIS A 233 -9.68 -10.51 -18.08
N ALA A 234 -10.92 -10.07 -17.82
CA ALA A 234 -11.81 -10.63 -16.78
C ALA A 234 -12.16 -12.14 -16.88
N GLY A 235 -11.72 -12.85 -17.92
CA GLY A 235 -11.85 -14.30 -18.09
C GLY A 235 -10.54 -15.09 -18.00
N THR A 236 -9.39 -14.44 -17.77
CA THR A 236 -8.07 -15.07 -17.64
C THR A 236 -7.58 -15.02 -16.20
N LEU A 237 -6.62 -15.88 -15.86
CA LEU A 237 -5.99 -15.88 -14.55
C LEU A 237 -5.21 -14.56 -14.29
N ALA A 238 -4.69 -13.92 -15.35
CA ALA A 238 -3.93 -12.67 -15.25
C ALA A 238 -4.72 -11.51 -14.63
N ALA A 239 -6.05 -11.47 -14.82
CA ALA A 239 -6.89 -10.46 -14.16
C ALA A 239 -6.83 -10.52 -12.63
N LEU A 240 -6.46 -11.65 -12.03
CA LEU A 240 -6.27 -11.77 -10.58
C LEU A 240 -5.09 -10.93 -10.08
N ASN A 241 -4.02 -10.74 -10.87
CA ASN A 241 -2.90 -9.87 -10.52
C ASN A 241 -3.32 -8.41 -10.37
N ALA A 242 -4.23 -7.94 -11.22
CA ALA A 242 -4.80 -6.60 -11.12
C ALA A 242 -5.80 -6.45 -9.97
N LEU A 243 -6.44 -7.54 -9.52
CA LEU A 243 -7.27 -7.52 -8.31
C LEU A 243 -6.45 -7.47 -7.02
N GLU A 244 -5.21 -7.99 -6.99
CA GLU A 244 -4.37 -8.01 -5.77
C GLU A 244 -4.02 -6.60 -5.24
N GLY A 245 -3.95 -5.59 -6.13
CA GLY A 245 -3.68 -4.19 -5.76
C GLY A 245 -4.92 -3.35 -5.42
N LEU A 246 -6.14 -3.90 -5.55
CA LEU A 246 -7.40 -3.15 -5.47
C LEU A 246 -8.16 -3.46 -4.17
N ASP A 247 -8.88 -2.48 -3.61
CA ASP A 247 -9.74 -2.75 -2.46
C ASP A 247 -10.96 -3.62 -2.87
N PRO A 248 -11.15 -4.81 -2.26
CA PRO A 248 -12.21 -5.73 -2.66
C PRO A 248 -13.62 -5.28 -2.28
N LYS A 249 -13.78 -4.34 -1.34
CA LYS A 249 -15.06 -3.81 -0.86
C LYS A 249 -15.49 -2.60 -1.70
N GLU A 250 -14.56 -1.72 -2.09
CA GLU A 250 -14.81 -0.62 -3.02
C GLU A 250 -15.07 -1.11 -4.44
N HIS A 251 -14.38 -2.17 -4.88
CA HIS A 251 -14.48 -2.72 -6.24
C HIS A 251 -15.26 -4.05 -6.31
N LYS A 252 -16.14 -4.30 -5.33
CA LYS A 252 -16.92 -5.53 -5.14
C LYS A 252 -17.43 -6.21 -6.42
N GLU A 253 -18.18 -5.49 -7.25
CA GLU A 253 -18.85 -6.11 -8.40
C GLU A 253 -17.86 -6.48 -9.54
N LEU A 254 -16.69 -5.85 -9.60
CA LEU A 254 -15.59 -6.26 -10.50
C LEU A 254 -14.96 -7.56 -10.02
N PHE A 255 -14.56 -7.63 -8.74
CA PHE A 255 -14.04 -8.86 -8.14
C PHE A 255 -15.02 -10.03 -8.36
N LYS A 256 -16.31 -9.82 -8.04
CA LYS A 256 -17.38 -10.80 -8.25
C LYS A 256 -17.49 -11.25 -9.70
N ALA A 257 -17.48 -10.33 -10.68
CA ALA A 257 -17.61 -10.66 -12.09
C ALA A 257 -16.41 -11.49 -12.62
N THR A 258 -15.19 -11.14 -12.23
CA THR A 258 -13.98 -11.89 -12.60
C THR A 258 -13.91 -13.24 -11.88
N LEU A 259 -14.21 -13.28 -10.57
CA LEU A 259 -14.16 -14.52 -9.79
C LEU A 259 -15.21 -15.54 -10.25
N SER A 260 -16.44 -15.12 -10.59
CA SER A 260 -17.47 -16.03 -11.11
C SER A 260 -17.21 -16.52 -12.54
N LYS A 261 -16.44 -15.78 -13.36
CA LYS A 261 -15.98 -16.27 -14.67
C LYS A 261 -14.93 -17.37 -14.53
N LEU A 262 -14.00 -17.22 -13.57
CA LEU A 262 -12.90 -18.16 -13.35
C LEU A 262 -13.30 -19.39 -12.53
N GLU A 263 -14.38 -19.32 -11.73
CA GLU A 263 -14.78 -20.36 -10.78
C GLU A 263 -14.86 -21.77 -11.39
N GLY A 264 -15.50 -21.92 -12.56
CA GLY A 264 -15.73 -23.23 -13.19
C GLY A 264 -14.45 -23.96 -13.64
N ALA A 265 -13.40 -23.24 -14.03
CA ALA A 265 -12.14 -23.82 -14.49
C ALA A 265 -11.01 -23.75 -13.45
N HIS A 266 -11.12 -22.86 -12.45
CA HIS A 266 -10.01 -22.51 -11.57
C HIS A 266 -10.37 -22.52 -10.07
N ALA A 267 -11.51 -23.08 -9.64
CA ALA A 267 -11.88 -23.22 -8.22
C ALA A 267 -10.79 -23.86 -7.33
N GLU A 268 -9.98 -24.78 -7.87
CA GLU A 268 -8.86 -25.42 -7.16
C GLU A 268 -7.53 -24.65 -7.22
N ASN A 269 -7.41 -23.64 -8.08
CA ASN A 269 -6.19 -22.85 -8.22
C ASN A 269 -5.90 -22.07 -6.93
N SER A 270 -4.66 -22.16 -6.42
CA SER A 270 -4.31 -21.59 -5.12
C SER A 270 -4.38 -20.06 -5.06
N PHE A 271 -4.05 -19.36 -6.15
CA PHE A 271 -4.12 -17.90 -6.20
C PHE A 271 -5.55 -17.41 -6.40
N TYR A 272 -6.35 -18.12 -7.22
CA TYR A 272 -7.79 -17.91 -7.28
C TYR A 272 -8.43 -18.04 -5.89
N ARG A 273 -8.09 -19.09 -5.13
CA ARG A 273 -8.55 -19.28 -3.74
C ARG A 273 -8.07 -18.18 -2.79
N GLN A 274 -6.87 -17.65 -2.97
CA GLN A 274 -6.35 -16.51 -2.20
C GLN A 274 -7.17 -15.25 -2.44
N VAL A 275 -7.35 -14.84 -3.70
CA VAL A 275 -8.09 -13.63 -4.10
C VAL A 275 -9.59 -13.77 -3.80
N LYS A 276 -10.19 -14.94 -4.10
CA LYS A 276 -11.57 -15.24 -3.70
C LYS A 276 -11.73 -15.18 -2.18
N GLY A 277 -10.77 -15.71 -1.42
CA GLY A 277 -10.79 -15.64 0.04
C GLY A 277 -10.69 -14.21 0.59
N GLN A 278 -9.91 -13.32 -0.05
CA GLN A 278 -9.85 -11.90 0.28
C GLN A 278 -11.20 -11.22 0.00
N TYR A 279 -11.74 -11.41 -1.22
CA TYR A 279 -13.05 -10.91 -1.63
C TYR A 279 -14.18 -11.39 -0.71
N ASP A 280 -14.25 -12.70 -0.44
CA ASP A 280 -15.24 -13.32 0.44
C ASP A 280 -15.13 -12.74 1.85
N ARG A 281 -13.93 -12.52 2.40
CA ARG A 281 -13.76 -11.90 3.74
C ARG A 281 -14.24 -10.45 3.78
N ALA A 282 -13.95 -9.66 2.75
CA ALA A 282 -14.33 -8.25 2.68
C ALA A 282 -15.83 -8.03 2.38
N ASN A 283 -16.44 -8.93 1.60
CA ASN A 283 -17.81 -8.80 1.09
C ASN A 283 -18.82 -9.77 1.72
N LYS A 284 -18.38 -10.66 2.61
CA LYS A 284 -19.27 -11.43 3.48
C LYS A 284 -20.12 -10.44 4.27
N ALA A 285 -21.39 -10.36 3.91
CA ALA A 285 -22.39 -9.70 4.71
C ALA A 285 -22.24 -10.21 6.16
N ARG A 286 -22.22 -9.30 7.13
CA ARG A 286 -22.27 -9.66 8.56
C ARG A 286 -23.68 -10.17 8.89
N THR A 287 -24.02 -11.35 8.35
CA THR A 287 -25.14 -12.16 8.80
C THR A 287 -24.85 -12.63 10.21
N ILE A 288 -25.16 -11.75 11.16
CA ILE A 288 -25.42 -12.12 12.54
C ILE A 288 -26.57 -13.12 12.47
N ASP A 289 -26.26 -14.40 12.66
CA ASP A 289 -27.26 -15.43 12.84
C ASP A 289 -28.06 -15.09 14.10
N MET A 290 -29.24 -14.49 13.93
CA MET A 290 -30.08 -14.07 15.05
C MET A 290 -30.67 -15.25 15.84
N THR A 291 -30.57 -16.48 15.34
CA THR A 291 -30.96 -17.69 16.08
C THR A 291 -29.85 -18.10 17.07
N GLN A 292 -28.59 -17.90 16.68
CA GLN A 292 -27.47 -17.86 17.63
C GLN A 292 -27.47 -16.52 18.37
N LYS A 293 -28.10 -16.48 19.55
CA LYS A 293 -27.97 -15.37 20.52
C LYS A 293 -26.50 -14.87 20.52
N PRO A 294 -26.23 -13.61 20.17
CA PRO A 294 -24.87 -13.10 20.17
C PRO A 294 -24.30 -13.28 21.58
N LYS A 295 -23.07 -13.79 21.68
CA LYS A 295 -22.38 -13.93 22.97
C LYS A 295 -22.16 -12.54 23.54
N ARG A 296 -23.06 -12.13 24.44
CA ARG A 296 -23.14 -10.80 25.07
C ARG A 296 -21.82 -10.46 25.77
N GLY A 297 -20.98 -9.72 25.05
CA GLY A 297 -19.66 -9.31 25.49
C GLY A 297 -18.69 -10.47 25.71
N THR A 298 -17.45 -10.11 26.02
CA THR A 298 -16.68 -10.94 26.96
C THR A 298 -17.21 -10.67 28.38
N LYS A 299 -16.79 -11.42 29.40
CA LYS A 299 -17.17 -11.10 30.81
C LYS A 299 -16.58 -9.76 31.31
N ASN A 300 -15.77 -9.08 30.49
CA ASN A 300 -14.98 -7.91 30.81
C ASN A 300 -14.78 -7.06 29.54
N GLY A 301 -15.84 -6.41 29.05
CA GLY A 301 -15.77 -5.51 27.89
C GLY A 301 -17.00 -5.59 26.98
N LYS A 302 -17.47 -4.42 26.49
CA LYS A 302 -18.58 -4.29 25.53
C LYS A 302 -18.20 -4.77 24.13
N TYR A 303 -16.98 -4.49 23.69
CA TYR A 303 -16.49 -4.68 22.33
C TYR A 303 -15.65 -5.96 22.18
N ALA A 304 -15.62 -6.51 20.98
CA ALA A 304 -14.90 -7.73 20.63
C ALA A 304 -14.14 -7.61 19.29
N ALA A 305 -13.49 -8.69 18.86
CA ALA A 305 -12.79 -8.72 17.59
C ALA A 305 -13.75 -8.48 16.41
N GLY A 306 -13.40 -7.54 15.52
CA GLY A 306 -14.22 -7.09 14.40
C GLY A 306 -15.11 -5.87 14.68
N ASP A 307 -15.17 -5.37 15.92
CA ASP A 307 -15.78 -4.06 16.24
C ASP A 307 -14.78 -2.92 15.97
N MET A 308 -15.28 -1.70 15.80
CA MET A 308 -14.44 -0.49 15.80
C MET A 308 -14.17 -0.07 17.25
N ALA A 309 -12.92 0.27 17.56
CA ALA A 309 -12.56 0.85 18.84
C ALA A 309 -13.12 2.29 18.97
N PRO A 310 -13.95 2.60 19.99
CA PRO A 310 -14.29 3.98 20.32
C PRO A 310 -13.03 4.83 20.54
N ASP A 311 -13.08 6.11 20.19
CA ASP A 311 -11.92 6.97 20.44
C ASP A 311 -11.74 7.21 21.95
N ILE A 312 -10.48 7.35 22.37
CA ILE A 312 -10.09 7.66 23.74
C ILE A 312 -9.29 8.96 23.71
N VAL A 313 -9.81 9.99 24.36
CA VAL A 313 -9.19 11.32 24.48
C VAL A 313 -9.00 11.61 25.96
N MET A 314 -7.75 11.58 26.43
CA MET A 314 -7.40 11.72 27.85
C MET A 314 -5.97 12.27 28.01
N ASN A 315 -5.64 12.75 29.20
CA ASN A 315 -4.37 13.41 29.47
C ASN A 315 -3.33 12.46 30.08
N ASP A 316 -2.05 12.76 29.84
CA ASP A 316 -0.90 12.09 30.45
C ASP A 316 -0.53 12.66 31.83
N PRO A 317 0.49 12.11 32.54
CA PRO A 317 0.91 12.62 33.85
C PRO A 317 1.39 14.08 33.87
N SER A 318 1.76 14.65 32.71
CA SER A 318 2.16 16.06 32.56
C SER A 318 0.98 16.98 32.19
N GLY A 319 -0.18 16.40 31.86
CA GLY A 319 -1.39 17.12 31.48
C GLY A 319 -1.59 17.30 29.97
N VAL A 320 -0.75 16.71 29.12
CA VAL A 320 -0.90 16.76 27.65
C VAL A 320 -1.99 15.78 27.21
N GLU A 321 -2.88 16.20 26.32
CA GLU A 321 -3.95 15.37 25.75
C GLU A 321 -3.41 14.46 24.64
N HIS A 322 -3.74 13.16 24.70
CA HIS A 322 -3.44 12.17 23.65
C HIS A 322 -4.74 11.52 23.16
N LYS A 323 -4.78 11.13 21.87
CA LYS A 323 -5.95 10.47 21.26
C LYS A 323 -5.61 9.11 20.64
N LEU A 324 -6.51 8.15 20.79
CA LEU A 324 -6.38 6.85 20.11
C LEU A 324 -6.59 6.99 18.59
N SER A 325 -7.34 8.00 18.14
CA SER A 325 -7.49 8.39 16.72
C SER A 325 -6.21 8.94 16.09
N ASP A 326 -5.33 9.62 16.84
CA ASP A 326 -4.05 10.13 16.33
C ASP A 326 -3.07 9.01 15.96
N LEU A 327 -3.32 7.78 16.42
CA LEU A 327 -2.51 6.58 16.14
C LEU A 327 -2.98 5.76 14.94
N ARG A 328 -4.00 6.20 14.18
CA ARG A 328 -4.43 5.52 12.95
C ARG A 328 -3.28 5.38 11.94
N GLY A 329 -3.24 4.25 11.25
CA GLY A 329 -2.09 3.82 10.44
C GLY A 329 -1.05 2.97 11.20
N LYS A 330 -1.08 2.94 12.55
CA LYS A 330 -0.30 2.01 13.38
C LYS A 330 -1.17 0.84 13.87
N VAL A 331 -0.53 -0.27 14.21
CA VAL A 331 -1.14 -1.35 15.00
C VAL A 331 -1.00 -0.96 16.47
N VAL A 332 -2.10 -0.85 17.22
CA VAL A 332 -2.08 -0.27 18.58
C VAL A 332 -2.53 -1.31 19.61
N LEU A 333 -1.74 -1.53 20.65
CA LEU A 333 -2.20 -2.22 21.85
C LEU A 333 -2.81 -1.21 22.82
N VAL A 334 -4.13 -1.18 22.94
CA VAL A 334 -4.81 -0.49 24.04
C VAL A 334 -4.71 -1.38 25.29
N ASP A 335 -4.21 -0.84 26.39
CA ASP A 335 -4.03 -1.58 27.65
C ASP A 335 -4.64 -0.84 28.83
N PHE A 336 -5.65 -1.44 29.45
CA PHE A 336 -6.28 -0.96 30.68
C PHE A 336 -5.59 -1.59 31.89
N TRP A 337 -4.85 -0.76 32.65
CA TRP A 337 -3.99 -1.18 33.75
C TRP A 337 -4.07 -0.21 34.95
N ALA A 338 -3.23 -0.40 35.97
CA ALA A 338 -2.99 0.58 37.04
C ALA A 338 -1.72 0.24 37.85
N SER A 339 -1.13 1.23 38.54
CA SER A 339 0.06 1.06 39.40
C SER A 339 -0.08 -0.03 40.46
N TRP A 340 -1.31 -0.21 40.98
CA TRP A 340 -1.71 -1.17 42.01
C TRP A 340 -2.13 -2.54 41.46
N CYS A 341 -2.25 -2.70 40.14
CA CYS A 341 -2.63 -3.95 39.50
C CYS A 341 -1.43 -4.92 39.42
N GLY A 342 -1.20 -5.69 40.48
CA GLY A 342 -0.11 -6.69 40.53
C GLY A 342 -0.01 -7.63 39.31
N PRO A 343 -1.12 -8.13 38.72
CA PRO A 343 -1.06 -8.90 37.47
C PRO A 343 -0.70 -8.07 36.23
N CYS A 344 -1.00 -6.77 36.19
CA CYS A 344 -0.59 -5.86 35.11
C CYS A 344 0.92 -5.60 35.18
N ARG A 345 1.44 -5.25 36.37
CA ARG A 345 2.89 -5.04 36.63
C ARG A 345 3.74 -6.26 36.21
N ARG A 346 3.18 -7.49 36.25
CA ARG A 346 3.84 -8.72 35.77
C ARG A 346 3.76 -8.95 34.26
N GLU A 347 2.80 -8.34 33.57
CA GLU A 347 2.65 -8.40 32.12
C GLU A 347 3.44 -7.29 31.41
N ASN A 348 3.61 -6.14 32.08
CA ASN A 348 4.35 -4.98 31.57
C ASN A 348 5.73 -5.31 30.95
N PRO A 349 6.59 -6.19 31.52
CA PRO A 349 7.85 -6.60 30.88
C PRO A 349 7.68 -7.30 29.52
N ASN A 350 6.53 -7.93 29.25
CA ASN A 350 6.21 -8.51 27.94
C ASN A 350 5.82 -7.42 26.93
N VAL A 351 5.02 -6.45 27.37
CA VAL A 351 4.63 -5.28 26.57
C VAL A 351 5.86 -4.42 26.22
N VAL A 352 6.78 -4.22 27.17
CA VAL A 352 8.05 -3.50 26.94
C VAL A 352 8.93 -4.19 25.89
N ARG A 353 9.08 -5.52 25.93
CA ARG A 353 9.80 -6.27 24.88
C ARG A 353 9.12 -6.16 23.52
N ALA A 354 7.80 -6.32 23.49
CA ALA A 354 7.01 -6.18 22.27
C ALA A 354 7.14 -4.78 21.66
N TYR A 355 7.06 -3.73 22.47
CA TYR A 355 7.24 -2.36 22.04
C TYR A 355 8.65 -2.09 21.51
N ALA A 356 9.69 -2.47 22.27
CA ALA A 356 11.08 -2.30 21.87
C ALA A 356 11.42 -2.97 20.52
N LYS A 357 10.71 -4.07 20.17
CA LYS A 357 10.91 -4.84 18.95
C LYS A 357 10.10 -4.35 17.73
N TYR A 358 8.84 -3.96 17.95
CA TYR A 358 7.89 -3.69 16.84
C TYR A 358 7.58 -2.19 16.63
N LYS A 359 7.96 -1.28 17.53
CA LYS A 359 7.65 0.16 17.41
C LYS A 359 8.07 0.76 16.07
N ASP A 360 9.29 0.46 15.61
CA ASP A 360 9.88 0.98 14.37
C ASP A 360 9.26 0.34 13.11
N GLN A 361 8.46 -0.72 13.31
CA GLN A 361 7.67 -1.41 12.27
C GLN A 361 6.22 -0.87 12.19
N GLY A 362 5.84 0.05 13.08
CA GLY A 362 4.49 0.63 13.16
C GLY A 362 3.58 0.03 14.23
N PHE A 363 4.15 -0.57 15.29
CA PHE A 363 3.42 -0.89 16.52
C PHE A 363 3.41 0.29 17.49
N GLU A 364 2.35 0.40 18.30
CA GLU A 364 2.24 1.39 19.38
C GLU A 364 1.50 0.81 20.58
N VAL A 365 1.71 1.38 21.77
CA VAL A 365 0.92 1.07 22.96
C VAL A 365 0.20 2.33 23.45
N PHE A 366 -1.06 2.17 23.85
CA PHE A 366 -1.93 3.22 24.38
C PHE A 366 -2.48 2.76 25.74
N SER A 367 -1.81 3.18 26.81
CA SER A 367 -2.03 2.65 28.16
C SER A 367 -2.97 3.53 28.96
N VAL A 368 -4.19 3.04 29.22
CA VAL A 368 -5.21 3.71 30.03
C VAL A 368 -5.06 3.27 31.48
N SER A 369 -4.66 4.18 32.36
CA SER A 369 -4.51 3.88 33.79
C SER A 369 -5.79 4.14 34.59
N LEU A 370 -6.17 3.16 35.40
CA LEU A 370 -7.20 3.21 36.44
C LEU A 370 -6.60 3.54 37.81
N ASP A 371 -5.54 4.36 37.85
CA ASP A 371 -5.08 5.03 39.06
C ASP A 371 -6.01 6.19 39.48
N SER A 372 -5.76 6.69 40.70
CA SER A 372 -6.40 7.89 41.25
C SER A 372 -5.42 8.88 41.91
N LYS A 373 -4.11 8.69 41.67
CA LYS A 373 -3.03 9.59 42.09
C LYS A 373 -1.94 9.61 41.02
N VAL A 374 -1.64 10.79 40.48
CA VAL A 374 -0.65 10.96 39.41
C VAL A 374 0.73 10.46 39.81
N ASP A 375 1.20 10.75 41.03
CA ASP A 375 2.52 10.34 41.52
C ASP A 375 2.71 8.81 41.45
N ARG A 376 1.70 8.04 41.88
CA ARG A 376 1.76 6.56 41.88
C ARG A 376 1.80 5.98 40.48
N TRP A 377 1.05 6.60 39.57
CA TRP A 377 0.98 6.22 38.17
C TRP A 377 2.31 6.54 37.45
N ALA A 378 2.83 7.74 37.63
CA ALA A 378 4.13 8.17 37.10
C ALA A 378 5.29 7.31 37.63
N SER A 379 5.35 7.06 38.95
CA SER A 379 6.35 6.14 39.52
C SER A 379 6.23 4.71 38.99
N ALA A 380 5.03 4.24 38.64
CA ALA A 380 4.85 2.91 38.05
C ALA A 380 5.28 2.84 36.57
N ILE A 381 5.06 3.92 35.80
CA ILE A 381 5.59 4.07 34.42
C ILE A 381 7.12 3.97 34.43
N GLU A 382 7.77 4.70 35.35
CA GLU A 382 9.22 4.71 35.51
C GLU A 382 9.75 3.34 35.97
N GLN A 383 9.19 2.77 37.04
CA GLN A 383 9.62 1.48 37.61
C GLN A 383 9.52 0.32 36.62
N ASP A 384 8.46 0.28 35.81
CA ASP A 384 8.23 -0.80 34.84
C ASP A 384 8.83 -0.49 33.45
N GLN A 385 9.49 0.65 33.27
CA GLN A 385 10.14 1.08 32.04
C GLN A 385 9.18 1.16 30.83
N LEU A 386 7.98 1.71 31.04
CA LEU A 386 6.92 1.79 30.02
C LEU A 386 7.20 2.90 28.99
N THR A 387 8.20 2.70 28.14
CA THR A 387 8.83 3.74 27.27
C THR A 387 7.99 4.32 26.13
N TRP A 388 6.74 3.90 25.94
CA TRP A 388 5.82 4.52 24.96
C TRP A 388 5.24 5.84 25.49
N PRO A 389 4.91 6.81 24.62
CA PRO A 389 4.45 8.13 25.06
C PRO A 389 2.98 8.15 25.51
N ASN A 390 2.13 7.29 24.96
CA ASN A 390 0.67 7.38 25.10
C ASN A 390 0.18 6.73 26.41
N HIS A 391 0.59 7.27 27.55
CA HIS A 391 0.03 6.96 28.86
C HIS A 391 -1.08 7.95 29.18
N VAL A 392 -2.31 7.48 29.39
CA VAL A 392 -3.44 8.38 29.67
C VAL A 392 -4.26 7.97 30.90
N SER A 393 -4.85 8.96 31.58
CA SER A 393 -5.83 8.75 32.63
C SER A 393 -6.70 10.00 32.84
N ASP A 394 -7.87 9.80 33.44
CA ASP A 394 -8.67 10.88 34.04
C ASP A 394 -8.62 10.86 35.58
N LEU A 395 -7.77 9.99 36.16
CA LEU A 395 -7.56 9.74 37.59
C LEU A 395 -8.83 9.36 38.38
N LYS A 396 -9.88 8.87 37.71
CA LYS A 396 -11.13 8.45 38.37
C LYS A 396 -11.16 6.97 38.78
N GLY A 397 -10.06 6.22 38.64
CA GLY A 397 -10.00 4.78 38.93
C GLY A 397 -11.04 3.97 38.15
N TRP A 398 -11.83 3.14 38.83
CA TRP A 398 -12.96 2.40 38.22
C TRP A 398 -14.10 3.29 37.67
N ARG A 399 -14.05 4.61 37.89
CA ARG A 399 -14.93 5.60 37.23
C ARG A 399 -14.27 6.29 36.03
N ASN A 400 -13.15 5.76 35.53
CA ASN A 400 -12.48 6.25 34.34
C ASN A 400 -13.42 6.18 33.12
N ALA A 401 -13.55 7.28 32.38
CA ALA A 401 -14.54 7.37 31.31
C ALA A 401 -14.32 6.35 30.17
N ALA A 402 -13.06 6.07 29.81
CA ALA A 402 -12.73 5.07 28.79
C ALA A 402 -13.00 3.64 29.29
N ALA A 403 -12.63 3.32 30.54
CA ALA A 403 -12.96 2.03 31.16
C ALA A 403 -14.49 1.80 31.22
N GLN A 404 -15.27 2.84 31.53
CA GLN A 404 -16.74 2.76 31.50
C GLN A 404 -17.30 2.62 30.07
N GLU A 405 -16.75 3.35 29.10
CA GLU A 405 -17.22 3.25 27.71
C GLU A 405 -16.87 1.91 27.07
N TYR A 406 -15.68 1.38 27.35
CA TYR A 406 -15.30 0.03 26.93
C TYR A 406 -15.93 -1.09 27.77
N GLY A 407 -16.55 -0.76 28.92
CA GLY A 407 -17.20 -1.73 29.82
C GLY A 407 -16.23 -2.65 30.56
N ILE A 408 -15.05 -2.14 30.91
CA ILE A 408 -13.99 -2.86 31.61
C ILE A 408 -14.36 -3.01 33.09
N SER A 409 -14.52 -4.26 33.53
CA SER A 409 -14.90 -4.65 34.90
C SER A 409 -13.74 -5.30 35.67
N SER A 410 -12.63 -5.62 35.00
CA SER A 410 -11.40 -6.16 35.59
C SER A 410 -10.17 -5.80 34.74
N ILE A 411 -9.02 -5.62 35.39
CA ILE A 411 -7.74 -5.35 34.74
C ILE A 411 -6.72 -6.44 35.11
N PRO A 412 -5.73 -6.78 34.25
CA PRO A 412 -5.43 -6.14 32.95
C PRO A 412 -6.48 -6.43 31.89
N HIS A 413 -6.76 -5.47 31.01
CA HIS A 413 -7.53 -5.73 29.80
C HIS A 413 -6.82 -5.12 28.60
N THR A 414 -6.41 -5.96 27.66
CA THR A 414 -5.71 -5.57 26.44
C THR A 414 -6.60 -5.72 25.21
N MET A 415 -6.48 -4.81 24.25
CA MET A 415 -7.14 -4.87 22.95
C MET A 415 -6.13 -4.50 21.87
N LEU A 416 -5.92 -5.40 20.91
CA LEU A 416 -5.05 -5.14 19.77
C LEU A 416 -5.88 -4.59 18.63
N ILE A 417 -5.54 -3.40 18.17
CA ILE A 417 -6.26 -2.60 17.18
C ILE A 417 -5.43 -2.56 15.89
N ASP A 418 -6.05 -2.75 14.72
CA ASP A 418 -5.37 -2.59 13.43
C ASP A 418 -5.32 -1.11 13.00
N ARG A 419 -4.61 -0.87 11.90
CA ARG A 419 -4.31 0.44 11.32
C ARG A 419 -5.56 1.26 10.97
N ASP A 420 -6.70 0.62 10.72
CA ASP A 420 -8.00 1.28 10.46
C ASP A 420 -8.75 1.68 11.75
N GLY A 421 -8.40 1.11 12.90
CA GLY A 421 -9.12 1.26 14.16
C GLY A 421 -10.06 0.11 14.54
N SER A 422 -10.08 -0.97 13.77
CA SER A 422 -10.82 -2.19 14.10
C SER A 422 -10.07 -3.04 15.12
N ILE A 423 -10.81 -3.74 16.00
CA ILE A 423 -10.23 -4.59 17.03
C ILE A 423 -9.89 -5.95 16.40
N LEU A 424 -8.60 -6.30 16.36
CA LEU A 424 -8.12 -7.62 15.90
C LEU A 424 -8.33 -8.70 16.96
N ALA A 425 -8.03 -8.37 18.22
CA ALA A 425 -8.07 -9.31 19.34
C ALA A 425 -8.27 -8.59 20.67
N THR A 426 -8.69 -9.34 21.69
CA THR A 426 -8.73 -8.86 23.09
C THR A 426 -8.05 -9.87 24.01
N HIS A 427 -7.67 -9.45 25.22
CA HIS A 427 -7.05 -10.27 26.26
C HIS A 427 -5.69 -10.91 25.87
N LEU A 428 -4.97 -10.36 24.89
CA LEU A 428 -3.62 -10.80 24.53
C LEU A 428 -2.61 -10.47 25.63
N ARG A 429 -1.81 -11.47 26.03
CA ARG A 429 -0.73 -11.36 27.03
C ARG A 429 0.40 -12.34 26.72
N GLY A 430 1.62 -12.05 27.18
CA GLY A 430 2.80 -12.89 27.06
C GLY A 430 3.04 -13.40 25.64
N GLY A 431 3.33 -14.69 25.51
CA GLY A 431 3.58 -15.34 24.21
C GLY A 431 2.40 -15.27 23.22
N ALA A 432 1.18 -15.01 23.67
CA ALA A 432 0.04 -14.76 22.76
C ALA A 432 0.14 -13.38 22.10
N LEU A 433 0.50 -12.33 22.87
CA LEU A 433 0.77 -11.00 22.32
C LEU A 433 1.94 -11.03 21.35
N GLU A 434 3.07 -11.62 21.74
CA GLU A 434 4.25 -11.76 20.88
C GLU A 434 3.94 -12.57 19.60
N SER A 435 3.05 -13.55 19.65
CA SER A 435 2.66 -14.35 18.48
C SER A 435 1.68 -13.65 17.55
N SER A 436 0.72 -12.88 18.08
CA SER A 436 -0.13 -12.02 17.25
C SER A 436 0.69 -10.94 16.54
N LEU A 437 1.60 -10.27 17.25
CA LEU A 437 2.45 -9.23 16.65
C LEU A 437 3.39 -9.81 15.59
N ARG A 438 4.02 -10.96 15.86
CA ARG A 438 4.81 -11.70 14.86
C ARG A 438 4.02 -12.00 13.59
N GLY A 439 2.77 -12.48 13.72
CA GLY A 439 1.89 -12.75 12.58
C GLY A 439 1.41 -11.50 11.82
N ILE A 440 1.47 -10.31 12.43
CA ILE A 440 1.07 -9.03 11.80
C ILE A 440 2.26 -8.32 11.14
N PHE A 441 3.48 -8.52 11.66
CA PHE A 441 4.70 -7.87 11.16
C PHE A 441 5.58 -8.79 10.28
N GLY A 442 5.36 -10.10 10.28
CA GLY A 442 5.91 -11.02 9.27
C GLY A 442 7.30 -11.58 9.58
N GLU A 443 7.53 -12.05 10.81
CA GLU A 443 8.76 -12.75 11.25
C GLU A 443 8.54 -14.26 11.49
#